data_AF-A0A2M8VQ56-F1
#
_entry.id   AF-A0A2M8VQ56-F1
#
_cell.length_a   1.000
_cell.length_b   1.000
_cell.length_c   1.000
_cell.angle_alpha   90.00
_cell.angle_beta   90.00
_cell.angle_gamma   90.00
#
_symmetry.space_group_name_H-M   'P 1'
#
loop_
_entity.id
_entity.type
_entity.pdbx_description
1 polymer ?
#
loop_
_entity_poly.entity_id
_entity_poly.type
_entity_poly.pdbx_seq_one_letter_code
_entity_poly.pdbx_strand_id
1 'polypeptide(L)'
;MKKILFALIVLGTLTGLVHAQTKVQVLSTQELVTTCKLPASPESRSFCVGYTTAIYDTYLATRHPQRAKPYICVKQPAPSRDEVVADFVTFAQTNQQTSDKPAAGVFLGFLASRFPCARK
;
A
#
# COMPACT_ATOMS: atom_id res chain seq x y z
N MET A 1 -36.38 -27.35 -39.77
CA MET A 1 -35.66 -26.33 -38.98
C MET A 1 -35.44 -26.79 -37.52
N LYS A 2 -34.81 -27.95 -37.30
CA LYS A 2 -34.60 -28.51 -35.94
C LYS A 2 -33.14 -28.89 -35.66
N LYS A 3 -32.29 -28.93 -36.70
CA LYS A 3 -30.87 -29.30 -36.61
C LYS A 3 -29.93 -28.11 -36.36
N ILE A 4 -30.40 -26.88 -36.54
CA ILE A 4 -29.59 -25.66 -36.36
C ILE A 4 -29.65 -25.15 -34.91
N LEU A 5 -30.68 -25.52 -34.14
CA LEU A 5 -30.84 -25.06 -32.76
C LEU A 5 -29.85 -25.70 -31.77
N PHE A 6 -29.33 -26.90 -32.08
CA PHE A 6 -28.44 -27.63 -31.17
C PHE A 6 -26.96 -27.23 -31.25
N ALA A 7 -26.56 -26.47 -32.28
CA ALA A 7 -25.16 -26.07 -32.47
C ALA A 7 -24.75 -24.84 -31.64
N LEU A 8 -25.71 -24.07 -31.10
CA LEU A 8 -25.45 -22.81 -30.39
C LEU A 8 -25.27 -22.95 -28.88
N ILE A 9 -25.49 -24.14 -28.30
CA ILE A 9 -25.48 -24.34 -26.84
C ILE A 9 -24.08 -24.74 -26.31
N VAL A 10 -23.14 -25.14 -27.19
CA VAL A 10 -21.83 -25.66 -26.76
C VAL A 10 -20.76 -24.56 -26.58
N LEU A 11 -21.01 -23.32 -27.01
CA LEU A 11 -20.02 -22.24 -26.97
C LEU A 11 -20.07 -21.35 -25.70
N GLY A 12 -20.91 -21.67 -24.72
CA GLY A 12 -21.20 -20.81 -23.58
C GLY A 12 -20.55 -21.16 -22.24
N THR A 13 -19.80 -22.27 -22.12
CA THR A 13 -19.42 -22.81 -20.80
C THR A 13 -17.97 -22.58 -20.36
N LEU A 14 -17.17 -21.79 -21.09
CA LEU A 14 -15.74 -21.61 -20.78
C LEU A 14 -15.34 -20.24 -20.20
N THR A 15 -16.28 -19.33 -19.92
CA THR A 15 -15.95 -18.02 -19.31
C THR A 15 -15.78 -18.04 -17.78
N GLY A 16 -15.87 -19.22 -17.14
CA GLY A 16 -16.03 -19.34 -15.68
C GLY A 16 -14.79 -19.58 -14.81
N LEU A 17 -13.58 -19.73 -15.35
CA LEU A 17 -12.41 -20.15 -14.51
C LEU A 17 -11.20 -19.20 -14.52
N VAL A 18 -11.30 -18.00 -15.11
CA VAL A 18 -10.22 -16.99 -15.03
C VAL A 18 -10.39 -16.08 -13.80
N HIS A 19 -11.17 -16.48 -12.80
CA HIS A 19 -11.18 -15.80 -11.50
C HIS A 19 -10.23 -16.50 -10.52
N ALA A 20 -9.14 -15.78 -10.21
CA ALA A 20 -8.47 -15.77 -8.92
C ALA A 20 -7.48 -16.91 -8.56
N GLN A 21 -6.45 -17.11 -9.39
CA GLN A 21 -5.11 -17.40 -8.85
C GLN A 21 -4.23 -16.15 -8.83
N THR A 22 -4.82 -14.98 -8.53
CA THR A 22 -4.03 -13.78 -8.25
C THR A 22 -3.41 -13.96 -6.88
N LYS A 23 -2.13 -14.33 -6.84
CA LYS A 23 -1.34 -14.31 -5.60
C LYS A 23 -1.53 -12.93 -4.96
N VAL A 24 -1.84 -12.87 -3.66
CA VAL A 24 -1.90 -11.60 -2.94
C VAL A 24 -0.51 -10.98 -3.05
N GLN A 25 -0.38 -9.97 -3.92
CA GLN A 25 0.90 -9.33 -4.18
C GLN A 25 1.21 -8.38 -3.03
N VAL A 26 2.40 -8.54 -2.45
CA VAL A 26 2.92 -7.60 -1.48
C VAL A 26 3.58 -6.48 -2.25
N LEU A 27 2.99 -5.28 -2.18
CA LEU A 27 3.52 -4.09 -2.83
C LEU A 27 4.96 -3.82 -2.34
N SER A 28 5.90 -3.75 -3.27
CA SER A 28 7.28 -3.39 -2.97
C SER A 28 7.42 -1.89 -2.76
N THR A 29 8.49 -1.50 -2.06
CA THR A 29 8.82 -0.09 -1.82
C THR A 29 9.03 0.65 -3.14
N GLN A 30 9.68 0.03 -4.12
CA GLN A 30 9.92 0.63 -5.43
C GLN A 30 8.62 0.88 -6.21
N GLU A 31 7.68 -0.06 -6.18
CA GLU A 31 6.36 0.11 -6.83
C GLU A 31 5.57 1.26 -6.18
N LEU A 32 5.58 1.32 -4.84
CA LEU A 32 4.94 2.43 -4.12
C LEU A 32 5.60 3.77 -4.50
N VAL A 33 6.92 3.86 -4.47
CA VAL A 33 7.68 5.07 -4.84
C VAL A 33 7.38 5.51 -6.27
N THR A 34 7.32 4.57 -7.20
CA THR A 34 7.01 4.84 -8.61
C THR A 34 5.62 5.43 -8.75
N THR A 35 4.66 4.90 -8.00
CA THR A 35 3.27 5.38 -7.99
C THR A 35 3.14 6.75 -7.32
N CYS A 36 3.89 7.00 -6.25
CA CYS A 36 3.76 8.20 -5.41
C CYS A 36 4.71 9.34 -5.77
N LYS A 37 5.55 9.16 -6.80
CA LYS A 37 6.49 10.20 -7.23
C LYS A 37 5.73 11.44 -7.74
N LEU A 38 6.25 12.61 -7.41
CA LEU A 38 5.71 13.89 -7.88
C LEU A 38 6.30 14.31 -9.24
N PRO A 39 5.52 15.00 -10.10
CA PRO A 39 4.08 15.26 -9.94
C PRO A 39 3.24 13.98 -10.12
N ALA A 40 2.24 13.80 -9.27
CA ALA A 40 1.34 12.63 -9.30
C ALA A 40 -0.02 12.99 -9.90
N SER A 41 -0.65 12.07 -10.62
CA SER A 41 -2.05 12.23 -11.04
C SER A 41 -3.00 12.17 -9.82
N PRO A 42 -4.25 12.67 -9.93
CA PRO A 42 -5.24 12.54 -8.87
C PRO A 42 -5.45 11.10 -8.39
N GLU A 43 -5.38 10.13 -9.31
CA GLU A 43 -5.54 8.70 -9.03
C GLU A 43 -4.35 8.17 -8.24
N SER A 44 -3.12 8.44 -8.71
CA SER A 44 -1.89 8.07 -8.01
C SER A 44 -1.84 8.69 -6.61
N ARG A 45 -2.18 9.98 -6.49
CA ARG A 45 -2.24 10.66 -5.20
C ARG A 45 -3.26 10.00 -4.26
N SER A 46 -4.46 9.69 -4.76
CA SER A 46 -5.50 9.04 -3.95
C SER A 46 -5.06 7.66 -3.48
N PHE A 47 -4.42 6.87 -4.36
CA PHE A 47 -3.84 5.58 -3.99
C PHE A 47 -2.78 5.74 -2.89
N CYS A 48 -1.84 6.67 -3.05
CA CYS A 48 -0.75 6.88 -2.09
C CYS A 48 -1.27 7.34 -0.72
N VAL A 49 -2.21 8.28 -0.70
CA VAL A 49 -2.85 8.73 0.54
C VAL A 49 -3.62 7.59 1.19
N GLY A 50 -4.40 6.81 0.43
CA GLY A 50 -5.15 5.69 0.96
C GLY A 50 -4.26 4.59 1.51
N TYR A 51 -3.27 4.15 0.75
CA TYR A 51 -2.34 3.08 1.12
C TYR A 51 -1.53 3.43 2.37
N THR A 52 -0.93 4.63 2.40
CA THR A 52 -0.12 5.08 3.55
C THR A 52 -0.96 5.33 4.81
N THR A 53 -2.18 5.86 4.66
CA THR A 53 -3.13 6.00 5.78
C THR A 53 -3.50 4.63 6.34
N ALA A 54 -3.86 3.67 5.49
CA ALA A 54 -4.24 2.32 5.91
C ALA A 54 -3.10 1.59 6.65
N ILE A 55 -1.85 1.78 6.24
CA ILE A 55 -0.69 1.23 6.95
C ILE A 55 -0.59 1.80 8.37
N TYR A 56 -0.70 3.12 8.51
CA TYR A 56 -0.62 3.76 9.83
C TYR A 56 -1.81 3.38 10.72
N ASP A 57 -3.02 3.34 10.17
CA ASP A 57 -4.21 2.89 10.90
C ASP A 57 -4.09 1.43 11.33
N THR A 58 -3.53 0.57 10.48
CA THR A 58 -3.24 -0.83 10.83
C THR A 58 -2.23 -0.91 11.97
N TYR A 59 -1.18 -0.08 11.96
CA TYR A 59 -0.25 0.02 13.09
C TYR A 59 -0.95 0.42 14.38
N LEU A 60 -1.87 1.40 14.32
CA LEU A 60 -2.65 1.83 15.47
C LEU A 60 -3.62 0.76 15.97
N ALA A 61 -4.23 -0.01 15.07
CA ALA A 61 -5.21 -1.04 15.39
C ALA A 61 -4.60 -2.33 15.93
N THR A 62 -3.41 -2.71 15.46
CA THR A 62 -2.80 -4.03 15.74
C THR A 62 -1.77 -4.02 16.87
N ARG A 63 -1.29 -2.85 17.29
CA ARG A 63 -0.34 -2.72 18.41
C ARG A 63 -0.96 -3.19 19.72
N HIS A 64 -0.31 -4.14 20.39
CA HIS A 64 -0.75 -4.59 21.71
C HIS A 64 -0.48 -3.51 22.77
N PRO A 65 -1.49 -3.00 23.50
CA PRO A 65 -1.33 -1.84 24.39
C PRO A 65 -0.28 -2.03 25.50
N GLN A 66 -0.14 -3.26 26.00
CA GLN A 66 0.81 -3.60 27.06
C GLN A 66 2.14 -4.20 26.58
N ARG A 67 2.17 -4.89 25.43
CA ARG A 67 3.34 -5.67 24.99
C ARG A 67 4.09 -5.05 23.80
N ALA A 68 3.48 -4.08 23.13
CA ALA A 68 4.08 -3.33 22.02
C ALA A 68 3.93 -1.83 22.31
N LYS A 69 4.93 -1.25 22.99
CA LYS A 69 4.97 0.19 23.24
C LYS A 69 4.93 0.93 21.89
N PRO A 70 4.24 2.09 21.80
CA PRO A 70 4.30 2.91 20.61
C PRO A 70 5.75 3.28 20.30
N TYR A 71 6.08 3.23 19.02
CA TYR A 71 7.36 3.66 18.47
C TYR A 71 7.19 4.72 17.37
N ILE A 72 5.95 4.96 16.91
CA ILE A 72 5.56 6.09 16.05
C ILE A 72 4.63 7.00 16.87
N CYS A 73 5.01 8.27 17.02
CA CYS A 73 4.29 9.25 17.82
C CYS A 73 4.07 10.54 17.02
N VAL A 74 2.98 10.60 16.26
CA VAL A 74 2.56 11.82 15.54
C VAL A 74 1.91 12.80 16.52
N LYS A 75 2.49 14.01 16.66
CA LYS A 75 1.94 15.10 17.47
C LYS A 75 1.11 16.05 16.61
N GLN A 76 0.07 16.64 17.19
CA GLN A 76 -0.77 17.63 16.51
C GLN A 76 -0.27 19.06 16.78
N PRO A 77 -0.34 19.97 15.79
CA PRO A 77 -0.76 19.72 14.41
C PRO A 77 0.29 18.89 13.64
N ALA A 78 -0.18 17.86 12.93
CA ALA A 78 0.68 17.00 12.12
C ALA A 78 0.91 17.61 10.73
N PRO A 79 2.03 17.27 10.04
CA PRO A 79 2.20 17.56 8.63
C PRO A 79 1.06 17.04 7.76
N SER A 80 0.90 17.65 6.59
CA SER A 80 -0.08 17.16 5.61
C SER A 80 0.30 15.74 5.15
N ARG A 81 -0.69 14.92 4.77
CA ARG A 81 -0.42 13.59 4.22
C ARG A 81 0.44 13.64 2.96
N ASP A 82 0.24 14.65 2.12
CA ASP A 82 1.02 14.84 0.90
C ASP A 82 2.50 15.10 1.21
N GLU A 83 2.79 15.93 2.22
CA GLU A 83 4.16 16.14 2.71
C GLU A 83 4.75 14.82 3.22
N VAL A 84 3.96 14.03 3.96
CA VAL A 84 4.43 12.74 4.47
C VAL A 84 4.77 11.73 3.38
N VAL A 85 3.94 11.68 2.33
CA VAL A 85 4.19 10.84 1.17
C VAL A 85 5.40 11.32 0.38
N ALA A 86 5.57 12.63 0.18
CA ALA A 86 6.72 13.20 -0.54
C ALA A 86 8.05 12.93 0.17
N ASP A 87 8.08 13.06 1.50
CA ASP A 87 9.26 12.75 2.30
C ASP A 87 9.58 11.25 2.28
N PHE A 88 8.56 10.39 2.28
CA PHE A 88 8.76 8.95 2.12
C PHE A 88 9.39 8.62 0.77
N VAL A 89 8.91 9.22 -0.32
CA VAL A 89 9.49 9.05 -1.66
C VAL A 89 10.98 9.45 -1.66
N THR A 90 11.31 10.59 -1.03
CA THR A 90 12.68 11.08 -0.90
C THR A 90 13.55 10.12 -0.06
N PHE A 91 13.02 9.66 1.08
CA PHE A 91 13.67 8.67 1.93
C PHE A 91 13.97 7.39 1.13
N ALA A 92 13.00 6.84 0.41
CA ALA A 92 13.18 5.59 -0.31
C ALA A 92 14.19 5.71 -1.47
N GLN A 93 14.23 6.86 -2.17
CA GLN A 93 15.24 7.12 -3.21
C GLN A 93 16.67 7.13 -2.68
N THR A 94 16.87 7.56 -1.43
CA THR A 94 18.18 7.57 -0.76
C THR A 94 18.47 6.26 -0.01
N ASN A 95 17.50 5.33 0.04
CA ASN A 95 17.57 4.06 0.76
C ASN A 95 17.25 2.88 -0.17
N GLN A 96 17.96 2.80 -1.30
CA GLN A 96 17.70 1.83 -2.38
C GLN A 96 17.80 0.37 -1.93
N GLN A 97 18.51 0.07 -0.83
CA GLN A 97 18.54 -1.26 -0.20
C GLN A 97 17.17 -1.72 0.36
N THR A 98 16.13 -0.90 0.24
CA THR A 98 14.75 -1.21 0.65
C THR A 98 13.80 -1.40 -0.53
N SER A 99 14.26 -1.16 -1.76
CA SER A 99 13.41 -1.11 -2.96
C SER A 99 12.55 -2.37 -3.18
N ASP A 100 13.10 -3.56 -2.94
CA ASP A 100 12.43 -4.85 -3.08
C ASP A 100 11.65 -5.30 -1.83
N LYS A 101 11.78 -4.56 -0.72
CA LYS A 101 11.13 -4.89 0.56
C LYS A 101 9.66 -4.48 0.56
N PRO A 102 8.81 -5.13 1.38
CA PRO A 102 7.41 -4.76 1.55
C PRO A 102 7.24 -3.28 1.93
N ALA A 103 6.50 -2.54 1.12
CA ALA A 103 6.32 -1.10 1.28
C ALA A 103 5.73 -0.73 2.64
N ALA A 104 4.78 -1.52 3.16
CA ALA A 104 4.17 -1.28 4.47
C ALA A 104 5.19 -1.27 5.62
N GLY A 105 6.10 -2.25 5.64
CA GLY A 105 7.13 -2.33 6.68
C GLY A 105 8.14 -1.18 6.57
N VAL A 106 8.57 -0.86 5.35
CA VAL A 106 9.49 0.25 5.10
C VAL A 106 8.85 1.59 5.45
N PHE A 107 7.58 1.79 5.11
CA PHE A 107 6.83 3.00 5.46
C PHE A 107 6.66 3.17 6.97
N LEU A 108 6.34 2.11 7.73
CA LEU A 108 6.30 2.17 9.20
C LEU A 108 7.68 2.48 9.80
N GLY A 109 8.75 1.90 9.25
CA GLY A 109 10.13 2.22 9.65
C GLY A 109 10.48 3.70 9.40
N PHE A 110 10.07 4.24 8.24
CA PHE A 110 10.19 5.66 7.93
C PHE A 110 9.38 6.54 8.89
N LEU A 111 8.13 6.17 9.20
CA LEU A 111 7.33 6.92 10.17
C LEU A 111 7.95 6.88 11.58
N ALA A 112 8.60 5.78 11.95
CA ALA A 112 9.30 5.65 13.22
C ALA A 112 10.53 6.57 13.31
N SER A 113 11.27 6.72 12.21
CA SER A 113 12.42 7.63 12.16
C SER A 113 11.99 9.10 12.10
N ARG A 114 10.91 9.40 11.37
CA ARG A 114 10.36 10.75 11.25
C ARG A 114 9.62 11.23 12.50
N PHE A 115 8.84 10.35 13.13
CA PHE A 115 8.00 10.66 14.28
C PHE A 115 8.37 9.76 15.47
N PRO A 116 9.61 9.84 15.99
CA PRO A 116 10.03 8.99 17.09
C PRO A 116 9.25 9.34 18.36
N CYS A 117 8.82 8.31 19.09
CA CYS A 117 8.36 8.49 20.45
C CYS A 117 9.53 8.90 21.35
N ALA A 118 9.32 9.87 22.25
CA ALA A 118 10.31 10.23 23.25
C ALA A 118 10.71 8.99 24.07
N ARG A 119 12.01 8.79 24.31
CA ARG A 119 12.44 7.79 25.28
C ARG A 119 11.88 8.19 26.64
N LYS A 120 11.14 7.30 27.28
CA LYS A 120 10.76 7.45 28.69
C LYS A 120 12.00 7.31 29.57
#